data_AF-A0A966MUX2-F1
#
_entry.id   AF-A0A966MUX2-F1
#
_cell.length_a   1.000
_cell.length_b   1.000
_cell.length_c   1.000
_cell.angle_alpha   90.00
_cell.angle_beta   90.00
_cell.angle_gamma   90.00
#
_symmetry.space_group_name_H-M   'P 1'
#
loop_
_entity.id
_entity.type
_entity.pdbx_description
1 polymer ?
#
loop_
_entity_poly.entity_id
_entity_poly.type
_entity_poly.pdbx_seq_one_letter_code
_entity_poly.pdbx_strand_id
1 'polypeptide(L)'
;MATTVYNVEEIQLQNGQSVKLKPLSIKELRKFMEAIQKTSTVTTEGETLTILIDACAIALEKQLPDLVKDRDALEDVLDVPTMNRILEVCGGIKLDDPNLLAAAVLAGQN
;
A
#
# COMPACT_ATOMS: atom_id res chain seq x y z
N MET A 1 -9.89 4.70 -21.83
CA MET A 1 -9.45 6.04 -21.43
C MET A 1 -9.51 6.09 -19.91
N ALA A 2 -8.41 5.77 -19.23
CA ALA A 2 -8.37 5.66 -17.77
C ALA A 2 -8.02 7.04 -17.20
N THR A 3 -9.04 7.79 -16.81
CA THR A 3 -8.87 8.96 -15.94
C THR A 3 -8.59 8.44 -14.53
N THR A 4 -7.34 8.12 -14.22
CA THR A 4 -6.90 8.03 -12.83
C THR A 4 -7.03 9.43 -12.25
N VAL A 5 -8.20 9.69 -11.68
CA VAL A 5 -8.43 10.87 -10.88
C VAL A 5 -7.50 10.71 -9.70
N TYR A 6 -6.42 11.49 -9.68
CA TYR A 6 -5.48 11.56 -8.55
C TYR A 6 -6.21 12.26 -7.39
N ASN A 7 -7.22 11.59 -6.83
CA ASN A 7 -7.93 12.07 -5.66
C ASN A 7 -7.02 11.80 -4.48
N VAL A 8 -6.39 12.87 -4.00
CA VAL A 8 -5.81 12.89 -2.67
C VAL A 8 -6.95 12.64 -1.69
N GLU A 9 -6.88 11.53 -0.97
CA GLU A 9 -7.91 11.14 -0.01
C GLU A 9 -7.39 11.27 1.41
N GLU A 10 -8.16 11.92 2.27
CA GLU A 10 -7.83 12.03 3.68
C GLU A 10 -8.59 10.93 4.43
N ILE A 11 -7.84 10.04 5.07
CA ILE A 11 -8.39 9.01 5.94
C ILE A 11 -7.93 9.25 7.38
N GLN A 12 -8.67 8.72 8.34
CA GLN A 12 -8.32 8.79 9.75
C GLN A 12 -7.91 7.39 10.22
N LEU A 13 -6.69 7.28 10.74
CA LEU A 13 -6.17 6.05 11.34
C LEU A 13 -6.81 5.81 12.71
N GLN A 14 -6.69 4.59 13.25
CA GLN A 14 -7.31 4.26 14.54
C GLN A 14 -6.78 5.06 15.73
N ASN A 15 -5.55 5.58 15.65
CA ASN A 15 -4.99 6.49 16.65
C ASN A 15 -5.57 7.92 16.58
N GLY A 16 -6.48 8.20 15.65
CA GLY A 16 -7.06 9.53 15.43
C GLY A 16 -6.23 10.45 14.54
N GLN A 17 -5.05 10.02 14.05
CA GLN A 17 -4.26 10.79 13.10
C GLN A 17 -4.89 10.78 11.72
N SER A 18 -4.93 11.94 11.08
CA SER A 18 -5.41 12.09 9.70
C SER A 18 -4.25 12.02 8.72
N VAL A 19 -4.35 11.17 7.70
CA VAL A 19 -3.33 10.98 6.68
C VAL A 19 -3.92 11.19 5.29
N LYS A 20 -3.19 11.95 4.46
CA LYS A 20 -3.62 12.35 3.11
C LYS A 20 -3.07 11.41 2.05
N LEU A 21 -3.67 10.26 1.85
CA LEU A 21 -3.28 9.30 0.82
C LEU A 21 -3.12 9.97 -0.55
N LYS A 22 -1.96 9.79 -1.16
CA LYS A 22 -1.64 10.30 -2.49
C LYS A 22 -0.88 9.23 -3.27
N PRO A 23 -1.01 9.20 -4.61
CA PRO A 23 -0.30 8.23 -5.42
C PRO A 23 1.22 8.29 -5.21
N LEU A 24 1.83 7.12 -5.13
CA LEU A 24 3.25 6.99 -4.84
C LEU A 24 4.11 7.61 -5.95
N SER A 25 5.25 8.17 -5.58
CA SER A 25 6.25 8.53 -6.59
C SER A 25 6.79 7.26 -7.24
N ILE A 26 7.29 7.34 -8.48
CA ILE A 26 7.84 6.18 -9.22
C ILE A 26 8.88 5.38 -8.39
N LYS A 27 9.65 6.07 -7.54
CA LYS A 27 10.62 5.42 -6.65
C LYS A 27 9.96 4.56 -5.57
N GLU A 28 8.89 5.06 -4.96
CA GLU A 28 8.13 4.35 -3.93
C GLU A 28 7.26 3.26 -4.54
N LEU A 29 6.65 3.54 -5.71
CA LEU A 29 5.84 2.57 -6.44
C LEU A 29 6.65 1.32 -6.81
N ARG A 30 7.93 1.48 -7.20
CA ARG A 30 8.83 0.33 -7.43
C ARG A 30 9.03 -0.51 -6.17
N LYS A 31 9.39 0.11 -5.05
CA LYS A 31 9.54 -0.58 -3.75
C LYS A 31 8.23 -1.27 -3.33
N PHE A 32 7.10 -0.60 -3.53
CA PHE A 32 5.78 -1.12 -3.23
C PHE A 32 5.44 -2.35 -4.07
N MET A 33 5.67 -2.30 -5.38
CA MET A 33 5.46 -3.45 -6.27
C MET A 33 6.38 -4.62 -5.90
N GLU A 34 7.64 -4.35 -5.55
CA GLU A 34 8.57 -5.37 -5.06
C GLU A 34 8.07 -6.02 -3.76
N ALA A 35 7.50 -5.24 -2.83
CA ALA A 35 6.89 -5.77 -1.61
C ALA A 35 5.68 -6.65 -1.92
N ILE A 36 4.74 -6.16 -2.74
CA ILE A 36 3.52 -6.91 -3.11
C ILE A 36 3.82 -8.19 -3.91
N GLN A 37 4.86 -8.20 -4.74
CA GLN A 37 5.28 -9.42 -5.44
C GLN A 37 5.72 -10.51 -4.47
N LYS A 38 6.33 -10.15 -3.33
CA LYS A 38 6.68 -11.14 -2.29
C LYS A 38 5.44 -11.79 -1.71
N THR A 39 4.31 -11.08 -1.62
CA THR A 39 3.03 -11.65 -1.15
C THR A 39 2.59 -12.83 -2.01
N SER A 40 2.93 -12.86 -3.30
CA SER A 40 2.60 -13.96 -4.21
C SER A 40 3.42 -15.24 -3.96
N THR A 41 4.54 -15.13 -3.26
CA THR A 41 5.43 -16.26 -2.96
C THR A 41 5.17 -16.89 -1.59
N VAL A 42 4.34 -16.25 -0.78
CA VAL A 42 4.11 -16.61 0.62
C VAL A 42 2.77 -17.34 0.76
N THR A 43 2.79 -18.46 1.48
CA THR A 43 1.63 -19.32 1.71
C THR A 43 1.05 -19.19 3.12
N THR A 44 1.74 -18.51 4.03
CA THR A 44 1.31 -18.32 5.43
C THR A 44 0.58 -16.98 5.60
N GLU A 45 -0.63 -16.99 6.16
CA GLU A 45 -1.42 -15.77 6.42
C GLU A 45 -0.65 -14.71 7.25
N GLY A 46 0.12 -15.13 8.25
CA GLY A 46 0.91 -14.21 9.08
C GLY A 46 2.02 -13.49 8.31
N GLU A 47 2.69 -14.19 7.39
CA GLU A 47 3.72 -13.58 6.54
C GLU A 47 3.08 -12.69 5.46
N THR A 48 1.93 -13.08 4.92
CA THR A 48 1.13 -12.25 4.02
C THR A 48 0.76 -10.91 4.68
N LEU A 49 0.26 -10.94 5.92
CA LEU A 49 -0.05 -9.74 6.70
C LEU A 49 1.19 -8.86 6.88
N THR A 50 2.32 -9.46 7.25
CA THR A 50 3.60 -8.75 7.43
C THR A 50 4.01 -7.99 6.17
N ILE A 51 3.85 -8.62 4.99
CA ILE A 51 4.18 -7.99 3.71
C ILE A 51 3.19 -6.88 3.34
N LEU A 52 1.90 -7.05 3.64
CA LEU A 52 0.92 -5.98 3.40
C LEU A 52 1.19 -4.76 4.30
N ILE A 53 1.63 -4.99 5.53
CA ILE A 53 2.08 -3.92 6.44
C ILE A 53 3.33 -3.25 5.89
N ASP A 54 4.31 -3.99 5.34
CA ASP A 54 5.47 -3.41 4.65
C ASP A 54 5.07 -2.54 3.46
N ALA A 55 4.09 -2.99 2.67
CA ALA A 55 3.57 -2.22 1.54
C ALA A 55 2.90 -0.93 2.01
N CYS A 56 2.12 -0.97 3.10
CA CYS A 56 1.53 0.22 3.72
C CYS A 56 2.59 1.14 4.32
N ALA A 57 3.63 0.60 4.94
CA ALA A 57 4.77 1.34 5.46
C ALA A 57 5.46 2.15 4.34
N ILE A 58 5.72 1.53 3.19
CA ILE A 58 6.28 2.22 2.01
C ILE A 58 5.33 3.31 1.51
N ALA A 59 4.02 3.04 1.50
CA ALA A 59 3.02 3.99 1.06
C ALA A 59 2.92 5.23 1.98
N LEU A 60 3.13 5.04 3.27
CA LEU A 60 3.03 6.07 4.30
C LEU A 60 4.38 6.72 4.65
N GLU A 61 5.52 6.19 4.16
CA GLU A 61 6.89 6.62 4.51
C GLU A 61 7.08 8.14 4.37
N LYS A 62 6.53 8.75 3.32
CA LYS A 62 6.62 10.20 3.10
C LYS A 62 5.62 11.05 3.87
N GLN A 63 4.59 10.44 4.44
CA GLN A 63 3.49 11.16 5.10
C GLN A 63 3.65 11.10 6.61
N LEU A 64 4.00 9.91 7.10
CA LEU A 64 4.15 9.58 8.51
C LEU A 64 5.46 8.80 8.72
N PRO A 65 6.63 9.38 8.41
CA PRO A 65 7.91 8.70 8.58
C PRO A 65 8.16 8.24 10.02
N ASP A 66 7.63 8.96 11.02
CA ASP A 66 7.79 8.59 12.42
C ASP A 66 6.89 7.42 12.83
N LEU A 67 5.69 7.30 12.24
CA LEU A 67 4.84 6.14 12.43
C LEU A 67 5.44 4.91 11.73
N VAL A 68 5.96 5.09 10.51
CA VAL A 68 6.55 3.99 9.72
C VAL A 68 7.85 3.44 10.32
N LYS A 69 8.59 4.25 11.09
CA LYS A 69 9.76 3.78 11.86
C LYS A 69 9.37 2.84 13.01
N ASP A 70 8.16 2.99 13.54
CA ASP A 70 7.65 2.22 14.66
C ASP A 70 6.66 1.17 14.14
N ARG A 71 7.18 -0.03 13.90
CA ARG A 71 6.45 -1.15 13.31
C ARG A 71 5.21 -1.51 14.13
N ASP A 72 5.37 -1.65 15.44
CA ASP A 72 4.28 -1.98 16.35
C ASP A 72 3.22 -0.89 16.34
N ALA A 73 3.61 0.39 16.41
CA ALA A 73 2.66 1.49 16.34
C ALA A 73 1.94 1.58 14.99
N LEU A 74 2.60 1.20 13.89
CA LEU A 74 1.96 1.11 12.57
C LEU A 74 0.92 -0.02 12.54
N GLU A 75 1.23 -1.19 13.10
CA GLU A 75 0.31 -2.33 13.17
C GLU A 75 -0.91 -2.05 14.05
N ASP A 76 -0.74 -1.33 15.16
CA ASP A 76 -1.84 -0.93 16.07
C ASP A 76 -2.83 0.06 15.42
N VAL A 77 -2.43 0.78 14.36
CA VAL A 77 -3.26 1.84 13.76
C VAL A 77 -3.78 1.50 12.36
N LEU A 78 -3.28 0.43 11.76
CA LEU A 78 -3.68 -0.08 10.46
C LEU A 78 -4.73 -1.18 10.61
N ASP A 79 -5.97 -0.89 10.22
CA ASP A 79 -7.01 -1.89 10.03
C ASP A 79 -7.12 -2.35 8.56
N VAL A 80 -7.75 -3.51 8.33
CA VAL A 80 -7.92 -4.11 7.00
C VAL A 80 -8.58 -3.13 5.99
N PRO A 81 -9.69 -2.44 6.32
CA PRO A 81 -10.26 -1.39 5.45
C PRO A 81 -9.27 -0.27 5.11
N THR A 82 -8.57 0.27 6.11
CA THR A 82 -7.57 1.33 5.94
C THR A 82 -6.42 0.87 5.06
N MET A 83 -5.90 -0.34 5.27
CA MET A 83 -4.85 -0.93 4.44
C MET A 83 -5.31 -1.04 2.99
N ASN A 84 -6.48 -1.62 2.73
CA ASN A 84 -7.01 -1.71 1.37
C ASN A 84 -7.09 -0.33 0.71
N ARG A 85 -7.52 0.70 1.45
CA ARG A 85 -7.59 2.05 0.92
C ARG A 85 -6.22 2.64 0.60
N ILE A 86 -5.23 2.42 1.46
CA ILE A 86 -3.84 2.82 1.20
C ILE A 86 -3.32 2.12 -0.05
N LEU A 87 -3.53 0.81 -0.20
CA LEU A 87 -3.07 0.04 -1.36
C LEU A 87 -3.73 0.54 -2.66
N GLU A 88 -5.03 0.84 -2.62
CA GLU A 88 -5.76 1.37 -3.77
C GLU A 88 -5.30 2.78 -4.18
N VAL A 89 -5.21 3.71 -3.22
CA VAL A 89 -4.92 5.13 -3.50
C VAL A 89 -3.43 5.35 -3.75
N CYS A 90 -2.56 4.75 -2.95
CA CYS A 90 -1.12 4.94 -3.04
C CYS A 90 -0.50 4.04 -4.12
N GLY A 91 -0.87 2.76 -4.13
CA GLY A 91 -0.39 1.79 -5.13
C GLY A 91 -1.06 1.97 -6.49
N GLY A 92 -2.22 2.64 -6.55
CA GLY A 92 -3.01 2.75 -7.76
C GLY A 92 -3.57 1.41 -8.23
N ILE A 93 -3.53 0.37 -7.37
CA ILE A 93 -3.99 -0.98 -7.67
C ILE A 93 -5.35 -1.18 -7.02
N LYS A 94 -6.42 -1.21 -7.81
CA LYS A 94 -7.70 -1.72 -7.36
C LYS A 94 -7.58 -3.24 -7.18
N LEU A 95 -7.68 -3.72 -5.94
CA LEU A 95 -7.64 -5.15 -5.61
C LEU A 95 -8.76 -5.94 -6.32
N ASP A 96 -9.87 -5.28 -6.65
CA ASP A 96 -10.99 -5.83 -7.42
C ASP A 96 -10.77 -5.87 -8.95
N ASP A 97 -9.66 -5.34 -9.48
CA ASP A 97 -9.42 -5.31 -10.93
C ASP A 97 -8.47 -6.44 -11.38
N PRO A 98 -8.99 -7.55 -11.95
CA PRO A 98 -8.18 -8.69 -12.37
C PRO A 98 -7.16 -8.33 -13.47
N ASN A 99 -7.34 -7.23 -14.20
CA ASN A 99 -6.38 -6.81 -15.24
C ASN A 99 -5.17 -6.07 -14.66
N LEU A 100 -5.30 -5.49 -13.47
CA LEU A 100 -4.26 -4.66 -12.88
C LEU A 100 -3.25 -5.46 -12.06
N LEU A 101 -3.69 -6.56 -11.43
CA LEU A 101 -2.79 -7.57 -10.85
C LEU A 101 -1.89 -8.17 -11.94
N ALA A 102 -2.46 -8.44 -13.13
CA ALA A 102 -1.69 -8.89 -14.30
C ALA A 102 -0.71 -7.81 -14.79
N ALA A 103 -1.07 -6.54 -14.76
CA ALA A 103 -0.17 -5.43 -15.12
C ALA A 103 0.98 -5.22 -14.12
N ALA A 104 0.73 -5.41 -12.81
CA ALA A 104 1.77 -5.34 -11.77
C ALA A 104 2.78 -6.51 -11.87
N VAL A 105 2.30 -7.69 -12.26
CA VAL A 105 3.15 -8.85 -12.58
C VAL A 105 3.96 -8.60 -13.86
N LEU A 106 3.34 -8.06 -14.92
CA LEU A 106 4.02 -7.73 -16.18
C LEU A 106 5.02 -6.59 -16.05
N ALA A 107 4.75 -5.58 -15.22
CA ALA A 107 5.66 -4.45 -14.98
C ALA A 107 6.92 -4.86 -14.18
N GLY A 108 6.89 -5.99 -13.49
CA GLY A 108 8.06 -6.58 -12.82
C GLY A 108 8.90 -7.51 -13.71
N GLN A 109 8.45 -7.81 -14.94
CA GLN A 109 9.07 -8.79 -15.83
C GLN A 109 9.93 -8.18 -16.96
N ASN A 110 10.25 -6.88 -16.92
CA ASN A 110 10.99 -6.21 -17.99
C ASN A 110 12.25 -5.47 -17.52
#